data_AF-A0A252E8M3-F1
#
_entry.id   AF-A0A252E8M3-F1
#
_cell.length_a   1.000
_cell.length_b   1.000
_cell.length_c   1.000
_cell.angle_alpha   90.00
_cell.angle_beta   90.00
_cell.angle_gamma   90.00
#
_symmetry.space_group_name_H-M   'P 1'
#
loop_
_entity.id
_entity.type
_entity.pdbx_description
1 polymer ?
#
loop_
_entity_poly.entity_id
_entity_poly.type
_entity_poly.pdbx_seq_one_letter_code
_entity_poly.pdbx_strand_id
1 'polypeptide(L)'
;MSDPNIGRLLSKRYQLQELIGTGAMGRVYRAKDVLLGGVPVAVKFLALSIQNEKMRLQERFEREAKTCALLGQKSIHIVRVMDYGVDGKNTPFYVMEYLQGQSLSNIVRLQNLTLPRFLSMVRQICLGLQCAHDGISVDGTIYPIIHRDIKPSNMLVIQDSSFGELVKVLDFGIAKLLQSDGNVTNYYLGTLAYSSPEQMEGKELDNRSDIYSLGVMMFEMLTGTMPLVPTTASFGAWYKAHRYQEPTSFAEAAPALQLPKQVEDLVMSCLAKAASDRPQNISEILSVLASIEQHYHTRLTISETDVLADGKTVKVELAQQTKADSQRSDFESEIAPTYSWPQNKPIADIVFPQIIRTNAGTLPSLWIMLPQEEIQKRLVCKRYNQFLFITIPHPMLLWITAIYNRKHGPKWLPYYLDLKTSFGQEIATALGQTGYYRLLFFARETPGTCSHMLVCSIAPAQCQKLQEWATSSQVLVSSAEPQMSKGLLKREYEKIKPLILTKLEGINSNSQFDLSG
;
A
#
# COMPACT_ATOMS: atom_id res chain seq x y z
N MET A 1 33.23 23.11 2.50
CA MET A 1 33.95 22.17 3.39
C MET A 1 33.35 20.78 3.19
N SER A 2 34.17 19.74 3.06
CA SER A 2 33.68 18.35 3.00
C SER A 2 33.02 18.00 4.34
N ASP A 3 31.85 17.36 4.30
CA ASP A 3 31.19 16.87 5.50
C ASP A 3 32.08 15.81 6.18
N PRO A 4 32.49 16.00 7.45
CA PRO A 4 33.46 15.13 8.13
C PRO A 4 32.96 13.70 8.36
N ASN A 5 31.68 13.44 8.16
CA ASN A 5 31.12 12.09 8.25
C ASN A 5 31.30 11.28 6.97
N ILE A 6 31.57 11.89 5.82
CA ILE A 6 31.70 11.16 4.55
C ILE A 6 32.97 10.29 4.57
N GLY A 7 32.82 9.01 4.26
CA GLY A 7 33.89 7.99 4.33
C GLY A 7 34.08 7.37 5.72
N ARG A 8 33.44 7.92 6.76
CA ARG A 8 33.50 7.39 8.13
C ARG A 8 32.86 6.01 8.21
N LEU A 9 33.51 5.08 8.92
CA LEU A 9 33.01 3.74 9.20
C LEU A 9 32.41 3.68 10.62
N LEU A 10 31.10 3.46 10.73
CA LEU A 10 30.40 3.30 12.00
C LEU A 10 30.29 1.84 12.38
N SER A 11 30.48 1.54 13.67
CA SER A 11 30.41 0.18 14.24
C SER A 11 31.17 -0.88 13.44
N LYS A 12 32.28 -0.48 12.79
CA LYS A 12 33.07 -1.32 11.87
C LYS A 12 32.26 -1.96 10.73
N ARG A 13 31.08 -1.42 10.39
CA ARG A 13 30.11 -2.03 9.46
C ARG A 13 29.50 -1.04 8.45
N TYR A 14 29.16 0.16 8.87
CA TYR A 14 28.42 1.10 8.02
C TYR A 14 29.31 2.22 7.54
N GLN A 15 29.70 2.18 6.27
CA GLN A 15 30.52 3.23 5.65
C GLN A 15 29.63 4.32 5.09
N LEU A 16 29.67 5.51 5.68
CA LEU A 16 28.88 6.66 5.26
C LEU A 16 29.37 7.18 3.90
N GLN A 17 28.46 7.42 2.96
CA GLN A 17 28.78 7.80 1.59
C GLN A 17 28.32 9.21 1.24
N GLU A 18 27.09 9.56 1.58
CA GLU A 18 26.43 10.77 1.10
C GLU A 18 25.43 11.26 2.14
N LEU A 19 25.35 12.58 2.34
CA LEU A 19 24.30 13.19 3.16
C LEU A 19 23.02 13.30 2.31
N ILE A 20 21.97 12.59 2.69
CA ILE A 20 20.70 12.52 1.94
C ILE A 20 19.55 13.24 2.62
N GLY A 21 19.73 13.72 3.87
CA GLY A 21 18.71 14.49 4.57
C GLY A 21 19.27 15.26 5.77
N THR A 22 18.71 16.42 6.04
CA THR A 22 18.99 17.23 7.24
C THR A 22 17.70 17.82 7.79
N GLY A 23 17.56 17.87 9.11
CA GLY A 23 16.42 18.48 9.75
C GLY A 23 16.66 18.72 11.25
N ALA A 24 15.65 19.25 11.94
CA ALA A 24 15.73 19.56 13.37
C ALA A 24 16.08 18.33 14.23
N MET A 25 15.69 17.13 13.79
CA MET A 25 15.93 15.87 14.50
C MET A 25 17.25 15.19 14.13
N GLY A 26 18.05 15.77 13.22
CA GLY A 26 19.40 15.30 12.91
C GLY A 26 19.69 15.15 11.41
N ARG A 27 20.63 14.26 11.09
CA ARG A 27 21.22 14.10 9.75
C ARG A 27 21.06 12.67 9.28
N VAL A 28 20.69 12.49 8.01
CA VAL A 28 20.53 11.18 7.38
C VAL A 28 21.56 11.02 6.28
N TYR A 29 22.30 9.91 6.33
CA TYR A 29 23.30 9.56 5.36
C TYR A 29 22.92 8.28 4.63
N ARG A 30 23.17 8.23 3.33
CA ARG A 30 23.30 6.96 2.62
C ARG A 30 24.64 6.34 3.02
N ALA A 31 24.61 5.05 3.33
CA ALA A 31 25.78 4.28 3.72
C ALA A 31 25.80 2.92 3.02
N LYS A 32 26.96 2.27 3.04
CA LYS A 32 27.13 0.87 2.64
C LYS A 32 27.32 0.00 3.86
N ASP A 33 26.58 -1.08 3.96
CA ASP A 33 26.87 -2.16 4.90
C ASP A 33 28.01 -3.02 4.32
N VAL A 34 29.24 -2.82 4.81
CA VAL A 34 30.42 -3.50 4.27
C VAL A 34 30.44 -5.00 4.59
N LEU A 35 29.73 -5.43 5.65
CA LEU A 35 29.63 -6.86 5.99
C LEU A 35 28.62 -7.59 5.10
N LEU A 36 27.63 -6.88 4.57
CA LEU A 36 26.68 -7.39 3.58
C LEU A 36 27.07 -7.05 2.14
N GLY A 37 28.37 -7.01 1.84
CA GLY A 37 28.84 -6.81 0.45
C GLY A 37 28.54 -5.42 -0.13
N GLY A 38 28.33 -4.42 0.72
CA GLY A 38 28.07 -3.04 0.29
C GLY A 38 26.60 -2.73 -0.01
N VAL A 39 25.66 -3.55 0.49
CA VAL A 39 24.22 -3.26 0.42
C VAL A 39 23.92 -1.84 0.93
N PRO A 40 23.16 -1.02 0.19
CA PRO A 40 22.86 0.34 0.60
C PRO A 40 21.91 0.37 1.79
N VAL A 41 22.22 1.23 2.76
CA VAL A 41 21.39 1.49 3.94
C VAL A 41 21.31 3.00 4.19
N ALA A 42 20.30 3.44 4.93
CA ALA A 42 20.23 4.81 5.43
C ALA A 42 20.57 4.85 6.91
N VAL A 43 21.44 5.78 7.31
CA VAL A 43 21.89 5.97 8.70
C VAL A 43 21.44 7.34 9.17
N LYS A 44 20.58 7.39 10.17
CA LYS A 44 20.11 8.64 10.77
C LYS A 44 20.78 8.86 12.12
N PHE A 45 21.53 9.95 12.22
CA PHE A 45 22.03 10.47 13.49
C PHE A 45 20.98 11.35 14.14
N LEU A 46 20.78 11.17 15.43
CA LEU A 46 19.89 12.02 16.20
C LEU A 46 20.63 13.28 16.68
N ALA A 47 20.02 14.45 16.47
CA ALA A 47 20.50 15.69 17.06
C ALA A 47 20.19 15.66 18.56
N LEU A 48 21.18 15.31 19.39
CA LEU A 48 21.06 15.46 20.84
C LEU A 48 21.20 16.94 21.21
N SER A 49 20.09 17.61 21.50
CA SER A 49 20.14 18.89 22.22
C SER A 49 20.10 18.62 23.72
N ILE A 50 21.18 19.06 24.39
CA ILE A 50 21.28 19.44 25.81
C ILE A 50 21.63 18.33 26.82
N GLN A 51 22.86 18.51 27.33
CA GLN A 51 23.33 18.35 28.71
C GLN A 51 22.33 17.77 29.74
N ASN A 52 22.69 16.60 30.30
CA ASN A 52 22.48 16.17 31.70
C ASN A 52 21.74 14.87 32.03
N GLU A 53 21.18 14.08 31.10
CA GLU A 53 20.62 12.74 31.47
C GLU A 53 20.96 11.62 30.47
N LYS A 54 22.26 11.31 30.31
CA LYS A 54 22.77 10.37 29.29
C LYS A 54 22.21 8.95 29.34
N MET A 55 21.96 8.36 30.52
CA MET A 55 21.54 6.95 30.62
C MET A 55 20.05 6.75 30.27
N ARG A 56 19.14 7.58 30.78
CA ARG A 56 17.70 7.46 30.51
C ARG A 56 17.36 7.68 29.04
N LEU A 57 18.09 8.57 28.38
CA LEU A 57 17.96 8.83 26.94
C LEU A 57 18.36 7.61 26.11
N GLN A 58 19.40 6.88 26.54
CA GLN A 58 19.87 5.70 25.82
C GLN A 58 18.86 4.55 25.91
N GLU A 59 18.37 4.19 27.10
CA GLU A 59 17.39 3.11 27.27
C GLU A 59 16.08 3.37 26.49
N ARG A 60 15.60 4.61 26.49
CA ARG A 60 14.43 5.01 25.70
C ARG A 60 14.70 4.89 24.20
N PHE A 61 15.85 5.38 23.74
CA PHE A 61 16.25 5.27 22.33
C PHE A 61 16.30 3.81 21.86
N GLU A 62 16.88 2.92 22.66
CA GLU A 62 16.97 1.49 22.37
C GLU A 62 15.58 0.83 22.29
N ARG A 63 14.68 1.16 23.24
CA ARG A 63 13.29 0.68 23.24
C ARG A 63 12.52 1.13 22.00
N GLU A 64 12.70 2.38 21.58
CA GLU A 64 12.02 2.93 20.40
C GLU A 64 12.56 2.36 19.09
N ALA A 65 13.89 2.24 18.96
CA ALA A 65 14.50 1.61 17.80
C ALA A 65 14.04 0.15 17.62
N LYS A 66 13.94 -0.60 18.73
CA LYS A 66 13.38 -1.96 18.74
C LYS A 66 11.91 -1.98 18.31
N THR A 67 11.11 -1.04 18.80
CA THR A 67 9.70 -0.90 18.43
C THR A 67 9.54 -0.64 16.94
N CYS A 68 10.30 0.31 16.39
CA CYS A 68 10.30 0.62 14.96
C CYS A 68 10.74 -0.58 14.10
N ALA A 69 11.73 -1.34 14.56
CA ALA A 69 12.18 -2.55 13.88
C ALA A 69 11.08 -3.62 13.81
N LEU A 70 10.34 -3.84 14.90
CA LEU A 70 9.21 -4.76 14.94
C LEU A 70 8.05 -4.30 14.04
N LEU A 71 7.74 -2.99 14.06
CA LEU A 71 6.69 -2.42 13.21
C LEU A 71 7.01 -2.55 11.72
N GLY A 72 8.25 -2.24 11.32
CA GLY A 72 8.70 -2.39 9.93
C GLY A 72 8.77 -3.84 9.44
N GLN A 73 8.80 -4.83 10.35
CA GLN A 73 8.61 -6.24 10.00
C GLN A 73 7.14 -6.61 9.81
N LYS A 74 6.24 -6.00 10.58
CA LYS A 74 4.79 -6.28 10.52
C LYS A 74 4.10 -5.63 9.32
N SER A 75 4.53 -4.43 8.91
CA SER A 75 3.87 -3.68 7.84
C SER A 75 4.85 -3.23 6.76
N ILE A 76 4.48 -3.52 5.52
CA ILE A 76 5.21 -3.03 4.33
C ILE A 76 5.11 -1.52 4.18
N HIS A 77 4.14 -0.87 4.83
CA HIS A 77 3.94 0.59 4.78
C HIS A 77 4.75 1.32 5.85
N ILE A 78 5.60 0.63 6.62
CA ILE A 78 6.50 1.22 7.60
C ILE A 78 7.94 0.99 7.15
N VAL A 79 8.81 1.98 7.34
CA VAL A 79 10.24 1.84 7.09
C VAL A 79 10.86 0.83 8.06
N ARG A 80 11.65 -0.10 7.52
CA ARG A 80 12.34 -1.10 8.33
C ARG A 80 13.60 -0.52 8.97
N VAL A 81 13.59 -0.42 10.30
CA VAL A 81 14.81 -0.25 11.10
C VAL A 81 15.51 -1.60 11.24
N MET A 82 16.82 -1.63 10.98
CA MET A 82 17.63 -2.84 10.91
C MET A 82 18.64 -2.93 12.04
N ASP A 83 19.18 -1.80 12.48
CA ASP A 83 20.22 -1.75 13.52
C ASP A 83 20.18 -0.39 14.23
N TYR A 84 20.81 -0.29 15.40
CA TYR A 84 21.01 0.97 16.11
C TYR A 84 22.31 0.95 16.91
N GLY A 85 22.80 2.12 17.31
CA GLY A 85 23.98 2.22 18.15
C GLY A 85 24.33 3.63 18.53
N VAL A 86 25.49 3.78 19.16
CA VAL A 86 26.11 5.07 19.48
C VAL A 86 27.46 5.17 18.80
N ASP A 87 27.77 6.34 18.27
CA ASP A 87 29.06 6.59 17.63
C ASP A 87 30.16 6.86 18.68
N GLY A 88 31.42 7.00 18.23
CA GLY A 88 32.56 7.30 19.12
C GLY A 88 32.48 8.64 19.85
N LYS A 89 31.50 9.50 19.53
CA LYS A 89 31.19 10.76 20.23
C LYS A 89 29.93 10.63 21.09
N ASN A 90 29.46 9.40 21.32
CA ASN A 90 28.24 9.08 22.05
C ASN A 90 26.97 9.68 21.41
N THR A 91 26.97 9.83 20.08
CA THR A 91 25.81 10.28 19.29
C THR A 91 25.00 9.05 18.86
N PRO A 92 23.74 8.93 19.29
CA PRO A 92 22.86 7.86 18.85
C PRO A 92 22.59 7.92 17.35
N PHE A 93 22.58 6.75 16.73
CA PHE A 93 22.17 6.58 15.35
C PHE A 93 21.37 5.29 15.19
N TYR A 94 20.50 5.25 14.19
CA TYR A 94 19.88 4.01 13.74
C TYR A 94 20.04 3.84 12.24
N VAL A 95 19.99 2.58 11.83
CA VAL A 95 20.17 2.12 10.46
C VAL A 95 18.84 1.58 9.98
N MET A 96 18.41 2.04 8.82
CA MET A 96 17.16 1.66 8.18
C MET A 96 17.37 1.29 6.72
N GLU A 97 16.40 0.59 6.15
CA GLU A 97 16.41 0.26 4.73
C GLU A 97 16.61 1.53 3.88
N TYR A 98 17.50 1.47 2.89
CA TYR A 98 17.65 2.58 1.96
C TYR A 98 16.52 2.53 0.93
N LEU A 99 15.70 3.57 0.90
CA LEU A 99 14.56 3.69 0.01
C LEU A 99 14.85 4.75 -1.05
N GLN A 100 14.67 4.39 -2.32
CA GLN A 100 14.80 5.32 -3.44
C GLN A 100 13.40 5.80 -3.86
N GLY A 101 13.08 7.04 -3.53
CA GLY A 101 11.77 7.63 -3.81
C GLY A 101 11.72 9.12 -3.54
N GLN A 102 10.51 9.67 -3.56
CA GLN A 102 10.24 11.09 -3.28
C GLN A 102 9.45 11.22 -1.98
N SER A 103 9.71 12.26 -1.19
CA SER A 103 8.84 12.58 -0.05
C SER A 103 7.47 13.05 -0.55
N LEU A 104 6.42 12.75 0.21
CA LEU A 104 5.07 13.22 -0.11
C LEU A 104 5.00 14.75 -0.10
N SER A 105 5.80 15.42 0.74
CA SER A 105 5.94 16.89 0.72
C SER A 105 6.41 17.42 -0.64
N ASN A 106 7.37 16.75 -1.29
CA ASN A 106 7.80 17.13 -2.63
C ASN A 106 6.72 16.87 -3.68
N ILE A 107 5.98 15.77 -3.54
CA ILE A 107 4.88 15.42 -4.44
C ILE A 107 3.77 16.48 -4.37
N VAL A 108 3.28 16.79 -3.16
CA VAL A 108 2.19 17.76 -2.96
C VAL A 108 2.58 19.16 -3.43
N ARG A 109 3.86 19.55 -3.30
CA ARG A 109 4.34 20.85 -3.79
C ARG A 109 4.40 20.96 -5.32
N LEU A 110 4.68 19.86 -6.01
CA LEU A 110 4.96 19.86 -7.45
C LEU A 110 3.73 19.59 -8.32
N GLN A 111 2.74 18.89 -7.79
CA GLN A 111 1.59 18.43 -8.56
C GLN A 111 0.36 18.29 -7.67
N ASN A 112 -0.81 18.63 -8.21
CA ASN A 112 -2.07 18.29 -7.58
C ASN A 112 -2.29 16.77 -7.71
N LEU A 113 -2.69 16.14 -6.60
CA LEU A 113 -3.01 14.72 -6.61
C LEU A 113 -4.37 14.48 -7.23
N THR A 114 -4.46 13.51 -8.13
CA THR A 114 -5.77 13.00 -8.56
C THR A 114 -6.44 12.30 -7.39
N LEU A 115 -7.77 12.33 -7.32
CA LEU A 115 -8.49 11.68 -6.23
C LEU A 115 -8.16 10.19 -6.08
N PRO A 116 -8.04 9.37 -7.14
CA PRO A 116 -7.64 7.97 -7.00
C PRO A 116 -6.25 7.79 -6.38
N ARG A 117 -5.28 8.64 -6.77
CA ARG A 117 -3.92 8.58 -6.23
C ARG A 117 -3.90 9.02 -4.77
N PHE A 118 -4.65 10.07 -4.42
CA PHE A 118 -4.86 10.49 -3.03
C PHE A 118 -5.44 9.36 -2.18
N LEU A 119 -6.55 8.74 -2.60
CA LEU A 119 -7.21 7.65 -1.86
C LEU A 119 -6.24 6.48 -1.64
N SER A 120 -5.53 6.06 -2.70
CA SER A 120 -4.53 5.00 -2.61
C SER A 120 -3.42 5.33 -1.60
N MET A 121 -2.83 6.54 -1.67
CA MET A 121 -1.77 6.95 -0.74
C MET A 121 -2.26 7.00 0.71
N VAL A 122 -3.42 7.62 0.96
CA VAL A 122 -4.00 7.74 2.30
C VAL A 122 -4.32 6.37 2.87
N ARG A 123 -4.86 5.45 2.06
CA ARG A 123 -5.12 4.07 2.47
C ARG A 123 -3.84 3.37 2.91
N GLN A 124 -2.75 3.49 2.15
CA GLN A 124 -1.46 2.90 2.50
C GLN A 124 -0.88 3.49 3.81
N ILE A 125 -1.00 4.81 3.99
CA ILE A 125 -0.61 5.48 5.24
C ILE A 125 -1.44 4.95 6.42
N CYS A 126 -2.77 4.86 6.25
CA CYS A 126 -3.67 4.31 7.26
C CYS A 126 -3.30 2.88 7.63
N LEU A 127 -2.97 2.01 6.66
CA LEU A 127 -2.52 0.64 6.96
C LEU A 127 -1.21 0.62 7.78
N GLY A 128 -0.29 1.55 7.52
CA GLY A 128 0.89 1.76 8.35
C GLY A 128 0.54 2.19 9.78
N LEU A 129 -0.35 3.18 9.94
CA LEU A 129 -0.76 3.69 11.25
C LEU A 129 -1.57 2.68 12.05
N GLN A 130 -2.50 1.97 11.42
CA GLN A 130 -3.27 0.90 12.05
C GLN A 130 -2.34 -0.16 12.63
N CYS A 131 -1.32 -0.60 11.87
CA CYS A 131 -0.34 -1.56 12.36
C CYS A 131 0.40 -1.06 13.62
N ALA A 132 0.68 0.23 13.71
CA ALA A 132 1.33 0.83 14.88
C ALA A 132 0.36 0.96 16.07
N HIS A 133 -0.87 1.41 15.83
CA HIS A 133 -1.91 1.58 16.84
C HIS A 133 -2.40 0.24 17.41
N ASP A 134 -2.44 -0.82 16.60
CA ASP A 134 -2.71 -2.19 17.05
C ASP A 134 -1.59 -2.72 17.97
N GLY A 135 -0.42 -2.09 17.91
CA GLY A 135 0.63 -2.24 18.90
C GLY A 135 1.61 -3.39 18.68
N ILE A 136 2.59 -3.45 19.57
CA ILE A 136 3.60 -4.51 19.65
C ILE A 136 3.43 -5.31 20.94
N SER A 137 3.64 -6.62 20.86
CA SER A 137 3.60 -7.48 22.04
C SER A 137 4.95 -7.43 22.75
N VAL A 138 4.93 -7.05 24.02
CA VAL A 138 6.09 -7.06 24.92
C VAL A 138 5.65 -7.80 26.18
N ASP A 139 6.29 -8.94 26.46
CA ASP A 139 6.00 -9.80 27.61
C ASP A 139 4.51 -10.20 27.73
N GLY A 140 3.87 -10.45 26.58
CA GLY A 140 2.45 -10.85 26.50
C GLY A 140 1.45 -9.70 26.57
N THR A 141 1.91 -8.46 26.78
CA THR A 141 1.07 -7.25 26.79
C THR A 141 1.22 -6.50 25.47
N ILE A 142 0.10 -6.09 24.87
CA ILE A 142 0.09 -5.31 23.64
C ILE A 142 0.16 -3.82 23.99
N TYR A 143 1.15 -3.12 23.45
CA TYR A 143 1.34 -1.68 23.62
C TYR A 143 1.10 -0.94 22.30
N PRO A 144 0.05 -0.11 22.21
CA PRO A 144 -0.18 0.78 21.07
C PRO A 144 0.98 1.77 20.89
N ILE A 145 1.38 1.99 19.63
CA ILE A 145 2.45 2.92 19.29
C ILE A 145 1.87 4.12 18.54
N ILE A 146 2.01 5.30 19.12
CA ILE A 146 1.55 6.58 18.54
C ILE A 146 2.74 7.23 17.83
N HIS A 147 2.54 7.68 16.60
CA HIS A 147 3.60 8.25 15.77
C HIS A 147 4.02 9.66 16.19
N ARG A 148 3.07 10.52 16.55
CA ARG A 148 3.27 11.90 17.08
C ARG A 148 3.89 12.92 16.12
N ASP A 149 4.14 12.56 14.86
CA ASP A 149 4.77 13.45 13.86
C ASP A 149 4.32 13.12 12.43
N ILE A 150 3.02 12.91 12.24
CA ILE A 150 2.43 12.70 10.92
C ILE A 150 2.50 14.01 10.13
N LYS A 151 3.17 13.97 8.97
CA LYS A 151 3.30 15.07 8.02
C LYS A 151 3.83 14.55 6.68
N PRO A 152 3.64 15.28 5.55
CA PRO A 152 4.09 14.83 4.24
C PRO A 152 5.60 14.55 4.14
N SER A 153 6.45 15.23 4.91
CA SER A 153 7.89 14.99 4.87
C SER A 153 8.32 13.66 5.50
N ASN A 154 7.45 13.05 6.32
CA ASN A 154 7.68 11.75 6.96
C ASN A 154 6.99 10.60 6.20
N MET A 155 6.49 10.87 4.99
CA MET A 155 5.95 9.87 4.09
C MET A 155 6.84 9.80 2.86
N LEU A 156 7.37 8.62 2.56
CA LEU A 156 8.18 8.40 1.35
C LEU A 156 7.40 7.57 0.36
N VAL A 157 7.36 8.03 -0.88
CA VAL A 157 6.70 7.37 -2.00
C VAL A 157 7.77 6.76 -2.89
N ILE A 158 7.78 5.44 -3.01
CA ILE A 158 8.74 4.68 -3.81
C ILE A 158 8.02 3.95 -4.96
N GLN A 159 8.79 3.60 -5.99
CA GLN A 159 8.32 2.66 -7.01
C GLN A 159 8.80 1.26 -6.67
N ASP A 160 7.87 0.42 -6.24
CA ASP A 160 8.09 -0.99 -6.00
C ASP A 160 7.76 -1.81 -7.26
N SER A 161 8.63 -2.76 -7.59
CA SER A 161 8.45 -3.58 -8.79
C SER A 161 7.21 -4.46 -8.75
N SER A 162 6.75 -4.83 -7.54
CA SER A 162 5.57 -5.67 -7.29
C SER A 162 4.32 -4.83 -7.07
N PHE A 163 4.37 -3.81 -6.21
CA PHE A 163 3.19 -3.05 -5.76
C PHE A 163 2.96 -1.73 -6.53
N GLY A 164 3.89 -1.33 -7.41
CA GLY A 164 3.84 -0.01 -8.04
C GLY A 164 4.17 1.08 -7.02
N GLU A 165 3.34 2.12 -6.97
CA GLU A 165 3.56 3.22 -6.03
C GLU A 165 3.28 2.79 -4.58
N LEU A 166 4.35 2.64 -3.79
CA LEU A 166 4.30 2.23 -2.39
C LEU A 166 4.63 3.40 -1.46
N VAL A 167 3.77 3.66 -0.49
CA VAL A 167 3.99 4.65 0.56
C VAL A 167 4.57 3.99 1.81
N LYS A 168 5.67 4.57 2.30
CA LYS A 168 6.40 4.17 3.50
C LYS A 168 6.34 5.30 4.53
N VAL A 169 5.75 5.02 5.68
CA VAL A 169 5.75 5.87 6.87
C VAL A 169 7.16 5.81 7.49
N LEU A 170 7.75 6.99 7.67
CA LEU A 170 9.06 7.17 8.25
C LEU A 170 8.95 7.68 9.69
N ASP A 171 9.95 7.36 10.51
CA ASP A 171 10.24 8.07 11.76
C ASP A 171 9.07 8.16 12.77
N PHE A 172 8.75 7.04 13.43
CA PHE A 172 7.84 7.01 14.58
C PHE A 172 8.41 7.74 15.79
N GLY A 173 8.39 9.08 15.77
CA GLY A 173 8.53 9.95 16.94
C GLY A 173 9.77 9.75 17.83
N ILE A 174 10.78 8.97 17.41
CA ILE A 174 11.89 8.48 18.25
C ILE A 174 12.55 9.64 19.02
N ALA A 175 12.71 10.80 18.36
CA ALA A 175 13.33 11.97 18.96
C ALA A 175 12.42 12.76 19.94
N LYS A 176 11.10 12.70 19.79
CA LYS A 176 10.14 13.46 20.64
C LYS A 176 9.94 12.81 22.01
N LEU A 177 10.03 11.47 22.09
CA LEU A 177 9.97 10.71 23.35
C LEU A 177 11.22 10.89 24.22
N LEU A 178 12.34 11.25 23.60
CA LEU A 178 13.59 11.54 24.30
C LEU A 178 13.58 12.90 25.00
N GLN A 179 12.66 13.81 24.65
CA GLN A 179 12.65 15.19 25.15
C GLN A 179 11.52 15.51 26.13
N SER A 180 10.63 14.54 26.44
CA SER A 180 9.44 14.77 27.27
C SER A 180 9.71 14.95 28.77
N ASP A 181 10.95 14.81 29.23
CA ASP A 181 11.31 15.02 30.64
C ASP A 181 11.74 16.48 30.84
N GLY A 182 10.76 17.37 31.00
CA GLY A 182 11.01 18.73 31.46
C GLY A 182 9.79 19.62 31.38
N ASN A 183 9.47 20.28 32.50
CA ASN A 183 8.57 21.45 32.63
C ASN A 183 9.08 22.68 31.84
N VAL A 184 9.63 22.47 30.64
CA VAL A 184 10.26 23.50 29.82
C VAL A 184 9.47 23.63 28.54
N THR A 185 8.46 24.50 28.60
CA THR A 185 7.64 25.05 27.51
C THR A 185 8.43 25.83 26.43
N ASN A 186 9.74 25.62 26.29
CA ASN A 186 10.59 26.44 25.42
C ASN A 186 11.11 25.75 24.15
N TYR A 187 10.88 24.45 23.93
CA TYR A 187 11.29 23.80 22.68
C TYR A 187 10.29 22.74 22.23
N TYR A 188 9.15 23.17 21.67
CA TYR A 188 8.33 22.27 20.88
C TYR A 188 9.09 21.85 19.62
N LEU A 189 9.70 20.66 19.63
CA LEU A 189 10.55 20.14 18.56
C LEU A 189 9.75 19.31 17.53
N GLY A 190 8.48 19.67 17.31
CA GLY A 190 7.62 19.14 16.26
C GLY A 190 7.29 20.21 15.22
N THR A 191 6.84 19.79 14.05
CA THR A 191 6.22 20.73 13.10
C THR A 191 4.86 21.12 13.66
N LEU A 192 4.80 22.27 14.35
CA LEU A 192 3.58 22.79 15.01
C LEU A 192 2.35 22.71 14.11
N ALA A 193 2.55 22.93 12.82
CA ALA A 193 1.52 22.99 11.80
C ALA A 193 0.64 21.74 11.65
N TYR A 194 1.11 20.56 12.07
CA TYR A 194 0.34 19.30 11.99
C TYR A 194 -0.07 18.77 13.36
N SER A 195 0.25 19.50 14.43
CA SER A 195 0.15 18.96 15.78
C SER A 195 -1.28 19.01 16.30
N SER A 196 -1.71 17.96 17.00
CA SER A 196 -3.04 17.95 17.62
C SER A 196 -3.12 18.91 18.81
N PRO A 197 -4.30 19.47 19.12
CA PRO A 197 -4.47 20.37 20.26
C PRO A 197 -3.98 19.76 21.57
N GLU A 198 -4.31 18.50 21.84
CA GLU A 198 -3.88 17.80 23.05
C GLU A 198 -2.37 17.54 23.11
N GLN A 199 -1.70 17.36 21.96
CA GLN A 199 -0.24 17.27 21.87
C GLN A 199 0.43 18.61 22.19
N MET A 200 -0.19 19.72 21.82
CA MET A 200 0.29 21.05 22.19
C MET A 200 0.03 21.37 23.67
N GLU A 201 -1.03 20.81 24.25
CA GLU A 201 -1.33 20.94 25.68
C GLU A 201 -0.45 20.06 26.58
N GLY A 202 0.38 19.19 25.99
CA GLY A 202 1.22 18.25 26.75
C GLY A 202 0.42 17.17 27.47
N LYS A 203 -0.79 16.86 27.00
CA LYS A 203 -1.62 15.79 27.55
C LYS A 203 -1.10 14.42 27.13
N GLU A 204 -1.52 13.39 27.86
CA GLU A 204 -1.39 12.02 27.41
C GLU A 204 -2.08 11.85 26.05
N LEU A 205 -1.37 11.26 25.10
CA LEU A 205 -1.83 11.08 23.74
C LEU A 205 -2.35 9.67 23.54
N ASP A 206 -3.35 9.55 22.66
CA ASP A 206 -3.77 8.29 22.09
C ASP A 206 -3.71 8.35 20.55
N ASN A 207 -4.16 7.30 19.89
CA ASN A 207 -4.17 7.19 18.43
C ASN A 207 -4.94 8.33 17.72
N ARG A 208 -5.87 9.00 18.42
CA ARG A 208 -6.68 10.08 17.85
C ARG A 208 -5.88 11.36 17.64
N SER A 209 -4.72 11.50 18.27
CA SER A 209 -3.75 12.56 17.97
C SER A 209 -3.09 12.40 16.60
N ASP A 210 -2.76 11.16 16.22
CA ASP A 210 -2.27 10.86 14.87
C ASP A 210 -3.38 11.06 13.82
N ILE A 211 -4.63 10.73 14.16
CA ILE A 211 -5.80 10.95 13.28
C ILE A 211 -6.00 12.45 12.97
N TYR A 212 -5.85 13.32 13.97
CA TYR A 212 -5.90 14.77 13.73
C TYR A 212 -4.81 15.22 12.76
N SER A 213 -3.58 14.77 13.02
CA SER A 213 -2.41 15.11 12.21
C SER A 213 -2.55 14.59 10.77
N LEU A 214 -3.14 13.40 10.61
CA LEU A 214 -3.54 12.82 9.32
C LEU A 214 -4.60 13.68 8.62
N GLY A 215 -5.60 14.20 9.34
CA GLY A 215 -6.59 15.14 8.82
C GLY A 215 -5.95 16.40 8.22
N VAL A 216 -4.99 17.00 8.93
CA VAL A 216 -4.24 18.16 8.43
C VAL A 216 -3.47 17.82 7.16
N MET A 217 -2.77 16.68 7.16
CA MET A 217 -2.01 16.21 6.01
C MET A 217 -2.92 15.91 4.80
N MET A 218 -4.06 15.26 5.00
CA MET A 218 -5.02 14.95 3.93
C MET A 218 -5.58 16.22 3.29
N PHE A 219 -5.89 17.23 4.10
CA PHE A 219 -6.34 18.52 3.59
C PHE A 219 -5.27 19.17 2.71
N GLU A 220 -4.02 19.18 3.14
CA GLU A 220 -2.90 19.71 2.36
C GLU A 220 -2.65 18.91 1.09
N MET A 221 -2.75 17.58 1.14
CA MET A 221 -2.60 16.73 -0.04
C MET A 221 -3.64 17.04 -1.14
N LEU A 222 -4.85 17.43 -0.74
CA LEU A 222 -5.95 17.73 -1.66
C LEU A 222 -5.92 19.17 -2.18
N THR A 223 -5.61 20.13 -1.30
CA THR A 223 -5.72 21.56 -1.61
C THR A 223 -4.37 22.23 -1.93
N GLY A 224 -3.25 21.59 -1.58
CA GLY A 224 -1.92 22.18 -1.62
C GLY A 224 -1.68 23.24 -0.52
N THR A 225 -2.63 23.45 0.38
CA THR A 225 -2.57 24.49 1.42
C THR A 225 -2.93 23.93 2.80
N MET A 226 -2.56 24.66 3.87
CA MET A 226 -2.87 24.23 5.23
C MET A 226 -4.31 24.59 5.61
N PRO A 227 -5.04 23.73 6.33
CA PRO A 227 -6.40 24.03 6.79
C PRO A 227 -6.45 25.17 7.82
N LEU A 228 -5.34 25.36 8.54
CA LEU A 228 -5.20 26.33 9.63
C LEU A 228 -3.94 27.16 9.40
N VAL A 229 -4.08 28.48 9.46
CA VAL A 229 -2.97 29.43 9.28
C VAL A 229 -2.97 30.38 10.47
N PRO A 230 -1.95 30.34 11.34
CA PRO A 230 -1.87 31.22 12.50
C PRO A 230 -1.41 32.63 12.08
N THR A 231 -1.66 33.61 12.93
CA THR A 231 -1.21 34.99 12.72
C THR A 231 0.31 35.17 12.80
N THR A 232 0.99 34.28 13.54
CA THR A 232 2.46 34.26 13.68
C THR A 232 2.94 32.81 13.77
N ALA A 233 4.22 32.57 13.50
CA ALA A 233 4.82 31.24 13.66
C ALA A 233 5.13 30.84 15.13
N SER A 234 4.61 31.58 16.11
CA SER A 234 4.83 31.29 17.53
C SER A 234 4.04 30.07 17.99
N PHE A 235 4.54 29.38 19.03
CA PHE A 235 3.84 28.26 19.66
C PHE A 235 2.41 28.64 20.06
N GLY A 236 2.23 29.79 20.73
CA GLY A 236 0.92 30.25 21.20
C GLY A 236 -0.07 30.53 20.06
N ALA A 237 0.40 31.06 18.93
CA ALA A 237 -0.45 31.30 17.77
C ALA A 237 -0.87 30.00 17.08
N TRP A 238 0.05 29.03 16.95
CA TRP A 238 -0.29 27.69 16.46
C TRP A 238 -1.24 26.96 17.41
N TYR A 239 -1.04 27.06 18.72
CA TYR A 239 -1.95 26.49 19.71
C TYR A 239 -3.35 27.05 19.54
N LYS A 240 -3.47 28.38 19.44
CA LYS A 240 -4.76 29.05 19.24
C LYS A 240 -5.45 28.59 17.95
N ALA A 241 -4.69 28.47 16.86
CA ALA A 241 -5.22 28.00 15.57
C ALA A 241 -5.74 26.55 15.68
N HIS A 242 -4.93 25.62 16.19
CA HIS A 242 -5.35 24.22 16.33
C HIS A 242 -6.52 24.05 17.28
N ARG A 243 -6.53 24.80 18.40
CA ARG A 243 -7.50 24.61 19.49
C ARG A 243 -8.85 25.30 19.29
N TYR A 244 -8.89 26.44 18.61
CA TYR A 244 -10.08 27.31 18.57
C TYR A 244 -10.50 27.77 17.17
N GLN A 245 -9.59 27.81 16.19
CA GLN A 245 -9.95 28.27 14.85
C GLN A 245 -10.60 27.14 14.06
N GLU A 246 -11.71 27.42 13.40
CA GLU A 246 -12.32 26.46 12.47
C GLU A 246 -11.42 26.25 11.23
N PRO A 247 -11.24 25.01 10.75
CA PRO A 247 -10.50 24.76 9.52
C PRO A 247 -11.13 25.50 8.33
N THR A 248 -10.28 26.01 7.45
CA THR A 248 -10.70 26.60 6.16
C THR A 248 -11.48 25.56 5.37
N SER A 249 -12.58 25.96 4.73
CA SER A 249 -13.36 25.03 3.90
C SER A 249 -12.61 24.66 2.62
N PHE A 250 -12.91 23.49 2.03
CA PHE A 250 -12.36 23.11 0.71
C PHE A 250 -12.72 24.11 -0.39
N ALA A 251 -13.94 24.66 -0.34
CA ALA A 251 -14.41 25.64 -1.30
C ALA A 251 -13.61 26.96 -1.26
N GLU A 252 -13.15 27.37 -0.08
CA GLU A 252 -12.30 28.55 0.08
C GLU A 252 -10.83 28.26 -0.26
N ALA A 253 -10.31 27.12 0.19
CA ALA A 253 -8.90 26.76 0.00
C ALA A 253 -8.57 26.40 -1.46
N ALA A 254 -9.47 25.72 -2.15
CA ALA A 254 -9.30 25.32 -3.54
C ALA A 254 -10.64 25.36 -4.31
N PRO A 255 -11.12 26.55 -4.74
CA PRO A 255 -12.45 26.71 -5.35
C PRO A 255 -12.69 25.87 -6.62
N ALA A 256 -11.62 25.54 -7.35
CA ALA A 256 -11.69 24.72 -8.56
C ALA A 256 -11.67 23.20 -8.29
N LEU A 257 -11.43 22.79 -7.03
CA LEU A 257 -11.31 21.39 -6.65
C LEU A 257 -12.70 20.78 -6.48
N GLN A 258 -13.01 19.76 -7.27
CA GLN A 258 -14.26 19.01 -7.16
C GLN A 258 -14.01 17.70 -6.42
N LEU A 259 -14.54 17.59 -5.19
CA LEU A 259 -14.43 16.39 -4.38
C LEU A 259 -15.82 15.81 -4.08
N PRO A 260 -15.95 14.47 -3.97
CA PRO A 260 -17.10 13.87 -3.34
C PRO A 260 -17.23 14.38 -1.90
N LYS A 261 -18.45 14.77 -1.51
CA LYS A 261 -18.72 15.31 -0.17
C LYS A 261 -18.21 14.42 0.97
N GLN A 262 -18.31 13.10 0.80
CA GLN A 262 -17.78 12.11 1.73
C GLN A 262 -16.26 12.23 1.99
N VAL A 263 -15.46 12.66 1.00
CA VAL A 263 -14.03 12.90 1.18
C VAL A 263 -13.81 14.13 2.06
N GLU A 264 -14.53 15.22 1.79
CA GLU A 264 -14.46 16.44 2.61
C GLU A 264 -14.85 16.14 4.06
N ASP A 265 -15.98 15.45 4.25
CA ASP A 265 -16.51 15.15 5.57
C ASP A 265 -15.56 14.23 6.36
N LEU A 266 -14.90 13.27 5.70
CA LEU A 266 -13.86 12.45 6.31
C LEU A 266 -12.69 13.30 6.78
N VAL A 267 -12.16 14.18 5.94
CA VAL A 267 -11.02 15.04 6.30
C VAL A 267 -11.40 16.00 7.43
N MET A 268 -12.57 16.63 7.35
CA MET A 268 -13.04 17.58 8.37
C MET A 268 -13.35 16.90 9.71
N SER A 269 -13.89 15.68 9.71
CA SER A 269 -14.10 14.91 10.94
C SER A 269 -12.79 14.56 11.65
N CYS A 270 -11.71 14.27 10.91
CA CYS A 270 -10.39 14.08 11.49
C CYS A 270 -9.87 15.37 12.17
N LEU A 271 -10.25 16.54 11.66
CA LEU A 271 -9.85 17.87 12.17
C LEU A 271 -10.70 18.37 13.34
N ALA A 272 -11.63 17.57 13.85
CA ALA A 272 -12.46 17.93 15.00
C ALA A 272 -11.60 18.28 16.22
N LYS A 273 -12.00 19.33 16.95
CA LYS A 273 -11.19 19.88 18.05
C LYS A 273 -11.11 18.93 19.24
N ALA A 274 -12.25 18.38 19.65
CA ALA A 274 -12.31 17.34 20.66
C ALA A 274 -11.96 15.98 20.05
N ALA A 275 -11.10 15.21 20.73
CA ALA A 275 -10.70 13.88 20.27
C ALA A 275 -11.87 12.89 20.22
N SER A 276 -12.91 13.08 21.04
CA SER A 276 -14.15 12.28 21.04
C SER A 276 -14.95 12.40 19.74
N ASP A 277 -14.77 13.49 19.00
CA ASP A 277 -15.59 13.82 17.84
C ASP A 277 -14.90 13.42 16.52
N ARG A 278 -13.68 12.86 16.62
CA ARG A 278 -12.90 12.32 15.51
C ARG A 278 -13.29 10.85 15.25
N PRO A 279 -12.90 10.25 14.12
CA PRO A 279 -12.86 8.79 14.02
C PRO A 279 -12.06 8.20 15.20
N GLN A 280 -12.59 7.17 15.85
CA GLN A 280 -11.98 6.68 17.10
C GLN A 280 -10.79 5.75 16.85
N ASN A 281 -10.66 5.23 15.63
CA ASN A 281 -9.55 4.37 15.21
C ASN A 281 -9.35 4.46 13.68
N ILE A 282 -8.22 3.95 13.19
CA ILE A 282 -7.90 3.96 11.77
C ILE A 282 -8.85 3.06 10.95
N SER A 283 -9.41 2.01 11.55
CA SER A 283 -10.35 1.11 10.87
C SER A 283 -11.61 1.83 10.38
N GLU A 284 -12.11 2.80 11.15
CA GLU A 284 -13.22 3.66 10.75
C GLU A 284 -12.89 4.48 9.50
N ILE A 285 -11.68 5.07 9.45
CA ILE A 285 -11.20 5.83 8.28
C ILE A 285 -11.09 4.91 7.05
N LEU A 286 -10.48 3.73 7.21
CA LEU A 286 -10.33 2.75 6.13
C LEU A 286 -11.68 2.29 5.56
N SER A 287 -12.69 2.12 6.42
CA SER A 287 -14.05 1.78 6.01
C SER A 287 -14.68 2.87 5.13
N VAL A 288 -14.52 4.14 5.53
CA VAL A 288 -15.01 5.29 4.75
C VAL A 288 -14.27 5.40 3.42
N LEU A 289 -12.93 5.24 3.40
CA LEU A 289 -12.15 5.25 2.17
C LEU A 289 -12.60 4.15 1.20
N ALA A 290 -12.81 2.93 1.68
CA ALA A 290 -13.29 1.82 0.86
C ALA A 290 -14.67 2.10 0.25
N SER A 291 -15.58 2.70 1.03
CA SER A 291 -16.89 3.13 0.53
C SER A 291 -16.75 4.19 -0.56
N ILE A 292 -15.88 5.19 -0.37
CA ILE A 292 -15.63 6.23 -1.38
C ILE A 292 -15.05 5.62 -2.67
N GLU A 293 -14.07 4.73 -2.57
CA GLU A 293 -13.47 4.04 -3.72
C GLU A 293 -14.53 3.27 -4.53
N GLN A 294 -15.44 2.56 -3.85
CA GLN A 294 -16.55 1.87 -4.51
C GLN A 294 -17.48 2.84 -5.24
N HIS A 295 -17.95 3.91 -4.58
CA HIS A 295 -18.86 4.88 -5.18
C HIS A 295 -18.22 5.73 -6.28
N TYR A 296 -16.93 6.04 -6.17
CA TYR A 296 -16.19 6.78 -7.18
C TYR A 296 -16.00 5.95 -8.45
N HIS A 297 -15.71 4.65 -8.31
CA HIS A 297 -15.74 3.71 -9.42
C HIS A 297 -17.14 3.62 -10.04
N THR A 298 -18.21 3.60 -9.26
CA THR A 298 -19.60 3.59 -9.79
C THR A 298 -19.99 4.88 -10.51
N ARG A 299 -19.59 6.07 -10.01
CA ARG A 299 -19.94 7.37 -10.63
C ARG A 299 -19.21 7.64 -11.95
N LEU A 300 -17.95 7.23 -12.07
CA LEU A 300 -17.24 7.30 -13.35
C LEU A 300 -17.93 6.43 -14.43
N THR A 301 -18.53 5.31 -14.03
CA THR A 301 -19.34 4.47 -14.93
C THR A 301 -20.68 5.12 -15.33
N ILE A 302 -21.25 6.00 -14.49
CA ILE A 302 -22.58 6.63 -14.72
C ILE A 302 -22.47 7.98 -15.45
N SER A 303 -21.41 8.78 -15.26
CA SER A 303 -21.24 10.06 -15.97
C SER A 303 -21.00 9.90 -17.48
N GLU A 304 -20.61 8.72 -17.96
CA GLU A 304 -20.54 8.43 -19.41
C GLU A 304 -21.93 8.24 -20.06
N THR A 305 -23.01 8.12 -19.28
CA THR A 305 -24.38 7.88 -19.79
C THR A 305 -25.27 9.12 -19.92
N ASP A 306 -24.88 10.29 -19.38
CA ASP A 306 -25.76 11.48 -19.29
C ASP A 306 -25.54 12.57 -20.36
N VAL A 307 -24.78 12.29 -21.43
CA VAL A 307 -24.55 13.26 -22.53
C VAL A 307 -25.21 12.81 -23.84
N LEU A 308 -26.53 12.51 -23.83
CA LEU A 308 -27.27 12.24 -25.07
C LEU A 308 -28.75 12.72 -24.97
N ALA A 309 -28.96 14.03 -24.90
CA ALA A 309 -30.29 14.63 -25.11
C ALA A 309 -30.19 16.02 -25.75
N ASP A 310 -29.73 16.12 -27.01
CA ASP A 310 -30.35 16.98 -28.03
C ASP A 310 -29.80 16.67 -29.44
N GLY A 311 -30.66 16.68 -30.46
CA GLY A 311 -30.40 16.05 -31.76
C GLY A 311 -29.85 16.94 -32.88
N LYS A 312 -28.92 16.39 -33.70
CA LYS A 312 -28.96 16.27 -35.19
C LYS A 312 -27.60 15.81 -35.77
N THR A 313 -27.63 14.64 -36.44
CA THR A 313 -26.82 14.10 -37.58
C THR A 313 -25.68 14.97 -38.17
N VAL A 314 -24.42 14.55 -38.47
CA VAL A 314 -23.81 13.29 -38.98
C VAL A 314 -22.28 13.19 -38.66
N LYS A 315 -21.84 11.98 -38.25
CA LYS A 315 -20.53 11.24 -38.32
C LYS A 315 -19.17 11.93 -38.06
N VAL A 316 -18.46 11.41 -37.04
CA VAL A 316 -17.19 10.64 -37.15
C VAL A 316 -17.15 9.57 -36.04
N GLU A 317 -16.75 8.34 -36.38
CA GLU A 317 -16.85 7.11 -35.58
C GLU A 317 -15.69 6.92 -34.60
N LEU A 318 -16.00 6.79 -33.29
CA LEU A 318 -15.25 5.99 -32.32
C LEU A 318 -16.26 5.47 -31.26
N ALA A 319 -16.58 4.18 -31.35
CA ALA A 319 -17.40 3.44 -30.39
C ALA A 319 -16.70 2.06 -30.25
N GLN A 320 -16.66 1.35 -29.13
CA GLN A 320 -17.68 1.08 -28.12
C GLN A 320 -16.97 0.49 -26.88
N GLN A 321 -17.34 0.86 -25.66
CA GLN A 321 -17.28 -0.05 -24.49
C GLN A 321 -17.97 0.53 -23.24
N THR A 322 -19.31 0.57 -23.26
CA THR A 322 -20.11 0.70 -22.03
C THR A 322 -21.35 -0.18 -22.18
N LYS A 323 -21.22 -1.45 -21.74
CA LYS A 323 -22.36 -2.38 -21.61
C LYS A 323 -22.23 -3.41 -20.47
N ALA A 324 -21.23 -3.29 -19.58
CA ALA A 324 -20.91 -4.37 -18.64
C ALA A 324 -21.41 -4.20 -17.20
N ASP A 325 -21.83 -3.00 -16.75
CA ASP A 325 -22.06 -2.75 -15.31
C ASP A 325 -23.53 -2.75 -14.86
N SER A 326 -24.52 -2.69 -15.76
CA SER A 326 -25.94 -2.85 -15.40
C SER A 326 -26.38 -4.32 -15.27
N GLN A 327 -25.45 -5.28 -15.36
CA GLN A 327 -25.71 -6.72 -15.22
C GLN A 327 -25.13 -7.32 -13.93
N ARG A 328 -24.54 -6.52 -13.02
CA ARG A 328 -23.86 -7.07 -11.84
C ARG A 328 -24.77 -7.49 -10.67
N SER A 329 -26.03 -7.06 -10.62
CA SER A 329 -26.99 -7.53 -9.60
C SER A 329 -27.91 -8.67 -10.06
N ASP A 330 -27.94 -9.00 -11.35
CA ASP A 330 -28.81 -10.04 -11.92
C ASP A 330 -28.07 -11.30 -12.39
N PHE A 331 -26.73 -11.38 -12.27
CA PHE A 331 -25.93 -12.47 -12.86
C PHE A 331 -25.38 -13.53 -11.89
N GLU A 332 -25.63 -13.42 -10.59
CA GLU A 332 -25.31 -14.52 -9.65
C GLU A 332 -26.24 -15.73 -9.84
N SER A 333 -27.41 -15.55 -10.48
CA SER A 333 -28.43 -16.60 -10.63
C SER A 333 -28.39 -17.38 -11.95
N GLU A 334 -27.66 -16.96 -12.99
CA GLU A 334 -27.80 -17.54 -14.34
C GLU A 334 -26.67 -18.47 -14.85
N ILE A 335 -25.58 -18.69 -14.11
CA ILE A 335 -24.38 -19.36 -14.68
C ILE A 335 -23.97 -20.68 -13.98
N ALA A 336 -24.64 -21.06 -12.89
CA ALA A 336 -24.22 -22.22 -12.09
C ALA A 336 -24.30 -23.61 -12.80
N PRO A 337 -25.17 -23.91 -13.78
CA PRO A 337 -25.24 -25.27 -14.32
C PRO A 337 -24.58 -25.51 -15.70
N THR A 338 -24.03 -24.51 -16.40
CA THR A 338 -23.77 -24.66 -17.86
C THR A 338 -22.33 -25.08 -18.25
N TYR A 339 -21.37 -25.08 -17.32
CA TYR A 339 -19.98 -25.47 -17.63
C TYR A 339 -19.66 -26.88 -17.12
N SER A 340 -19.14 -27.73 -18.01
CA SER A 340 -18.65 -29.08 -17.70
C SER A 340 -17.14 -29.17 -17.95
N TRP A 341 -16.45 -30.02 -17.21
CA TRP A 341 -15.01 -30.21 -17.36
C TRP A 341 -14.65 -30.65 -18.80
N PRO A 342 -13.62 -30.06 -19.43
CA PRO A 342 -13.30 -30.38 -20.82
C PRO A 342 -12.85 -31.83 -20.97
N GLN A 343 -13.40 -32.56 -21.95
CA GLN A 343 -13.09 -33.98 -22.18
C GLN A 343 -11.62 -34.24 -22.51
N ASN A 344 -10.91 -33.24 -23.05
CA ASN A 344 -9.49 -33.33 -23.38
C ASN A 344 -8.55 -33.05 -22.19
N LYS A 345 -9.09 -32.83 -20.98
CA LYS A 345 -8.32 -32.58 -19.76
C LYS A 345 -8.43 -33.77 -18.81
N PRO A 346 -7.33 -34.16 -18.14
CA PRO A 346 -7.37 -35.24 -17.19
C PRO A 346 -8.23 -34.87 -15.98
N ILE A 347 -8.86 -35.88 -15.37
CA ILE A 347 -9.53 -35.74 -14.07
C ILE A 347 -8.45 -35.84 -12.99
N ALA A 348 -7.88 -34.70 -12.60
CA ALA A 348 -6.76 -34.62 -11.67
C ALA A 348 -6.73 -33.25 -10.97
N ASP A 349 -5.93 -33.15 -9.90
CA ASP A 349 -5.68 -31.90 -9.18
C ASP A 349 -4.86 -30.93 -10.04
N ILE A 350 -5.53 -30.23 -10.96
CA ILE A 350 -4.91 -29.35 -11.95
C ILE A 350 -5.60 -28.00 -12.04
N VAL A 351 -4.83 -27.01 -12.49
CA VAL A 351 -5.31 -25.67 -12.84
C VAL A 351 -4.82 -25.30 -14.23
N PHE A 352 -5.69 -24.71 -15.03
CA PHE A 352 -5.31 -24.14 -16.32
C PHE A 352 -6.22 -22.96 -16.69
N PRO A 353 -5.72 -22.01 -17.50
CA PRO A 353 -6.52 -20.89 -17.94
C PRO A 353 -7.42 -21.28 -19.11
N GLN A 354 -8.58 -20.63 -19.21
CA GLN A 354 -9.49 -20.76 -20.33
C GLN A 354 -10.26 -19.45 -20.53
N ILE A 355 -10.58 -19.13 -21.78
CA ILE A 355 -11.43 -17.99 -22.12
C ILE A 355 -12.87 -18.46 -22.19
N ILE A 356 -13.73 -17.78 -21.44
CA ILE A 356 -15.17 -17.91 -21.54
C ILE A 356 -15.65 -16.84 -22.51
N ARG A 357 -16.26 -17.26 -23.62
CA ARG A 357 -16.86 -16.35 -24.59
C ARG A 357 -18.30 -16.10 -24.18
N THR A 358 -18.64 -14.87 -23.87
CA THR A 358 -20.01 -14.44 -23.56
C THR A 358 -20.49 -13.44 -24.62
N ASN A 359 -21.78 -13.14 -24.64
CA ASN A 359 -22.35 -12.12 -25.53
C ASN A 359 -21.80 -10.70 -25.25
N ALA A 360 -21.19 -10.49 -24.07
CA ALA A 360 -20.62 -9.22 -23.63
C ALA A 360 -19.10 -9.12 -23.81
N GLY A 361 -18.42 -10.19 -24.25
CA GLY A 361 -16.97 -10.19 -24.51
C GLY A 361 -16.26 -11.50 -24.15
N THR A 362 -14.93 -11.45 -24.15
CA THR A 362 -14.06 -12.54 -23.68
C THR A 362 -13.76 -12.37 -22.20
N LEU A 363 -13.86 -13.46 -21.43
CA LEU A 363 -13.69 -13.45 -19.99
C LEU A 363 -12.59 -14.45 -19.60
N PRO A 364 -11.43 -13.98 -19.09
CA PRO A 364 -10.37 -14.88 -18.66
C PRO A 364 -10.80 -15.63 -17.40
N SER A 365 -10.43 -16.91 -17.32
CA SER A 365 -10.75 -17.75 -16.17
C SER A 365 -9.65 -18.77 -15.89
N LEU A 366 -9.54 -19.21 -14.63
CA LEU A 366 -8.79 -20.39 -14.22
C LEU A 366 -9.79 -21.50 -13.89
N TRP A 367 -9.61 -22.65 -14.52
CA TRP A 367 -10.38 -23.85 -14.29
C TRP A 367 -9.59 -24.76 -13.38
N ILE A 368 -10.18 -25.08 -12.23
CA ILE A 368 -9.54 -25.77 -11.12
C ILE A 368 -10.30 -27.05 -10.85
N MET A 369 -9.61 -28.18 -10.88
CA MET A 369 -10.16 -29.43 -10.41
C MET A 369 -9.48 -29.84 -9.11
N LEU A 370 -10.29 -30.14 -8.10
CA LEU A 370 -9.86 -30.56 -6.76
C LEU A 370 -10.87 -31.57 -6.20
N PRO A 371 -10.50 -32.36 -5.17
CA PRO A 371 -11.49 -33.13 -4.41
C PRO A 371 -12.58 -32.22 -3.85
N GLN A 372 -13.82 -32.68 -3.83
CA GLN A 372 -14.97 -31.89 -3.34
C GLN A 372 -14.74 -31.34 -1.93
N GLU A 373 -14.12 -32.14 -1.05
CA GLU A 373 -13.77 -31.74 0.31
C GLU A 373 -12.78 -30.55 0.33
N GLU A 374 -11.81 -30.52 -0.58
CA GLU A 374 -10.85 -29.41 -0.69
C GLU A 374 -11.49 -28.13 -1.21
N ILE A 375 -12.51 -28.23 -2.07
CA ILE A 375 -13.30 -27.08 -2.54
C ILE A 375 -14.12 -26.52 -1.37
N GLN A 376 -14.79 -27.38 -0.60
CA GLN A 376 -15.59 -26.99 0.56
C GLN A 376 -14.78 -26.24 1.62
N LYS A 377 -13.53 -26.67 1.88
CA LYS A 377 -12.59 -25.98 2.79
C LYS A 377 -12.27 -24.54 2.36
N ARG A 378 -12.58 -24.15 1.12
CA ARG A 378 -12.12 -22.91 0.49
C ARG A 378 -13.24 -22.04 -0.10
N LEU A 379 -14.50 -22.35 0.18
CA LEU A 379 -15.64 -21.50 -0.21
C LEU A 379 -15.53 -20.09 0.37
N VAL A 380 -15.03 -19.99 1.61
CA VAL A 380 -14.67 -18.73 2.25
C VAL A 380 -13.15 -18.67 2.36
N CYS A 381 -12.53 -17.92 1.46
CA CYS A 381 -11.09 -17.75 1.39
C CYS A 381 -10.70 -16.32 1.03
N LYS A 382 -9.51 -15.93 1.46
CA LYS A 382 -8.82 -14.74 0.93
C LYS A 382 -8.23 -15.09 -0.42
N ARG A 383 -8.30 -14.17 -1.37
CA ARG A 383 -7.72 -14.34 -2.71
C ARG A 383 -6.54 -13.38 -2.85
N TYR A 384 -5.48 -13.87 -3.47
CA TYR A 384 -4.31 -13.08 -3.83
C TYR A 384 -3.90 -13.44 -5.24
N ASN A 385 -3.50 -12.45 -6.02
CA ASN A 385 -2.93 -12.68 -7.33
C ASN A 385 -1.78 -11.72 -7.64
N GLN A 386 -0.85 -12.22 -8.45
CA GLN A 386 0.33 -11.48 -8.90
C GLN A 386 0.81 -12.09 -10.22
N PHE A 387 1.37 -11.25 -11.08
CA PHE A 387 1.98 -11.67 -12.34
C PHE A 387 3.47 -11.34 -12.35
N LEU A 388 4.29 -12.30 -12.79
CA LEU A 388 5.72 -12.10 -13.03
C LEU A 388 6.04 -12.39 -14.49
N PHE A 389 6.83 -11.52 -15.12
CA PHE A 389 7.20 -11.67 -16.51
C PHE A 389 8.72 -11.66 -16.67
N ILE A 390 9.23 -12.58 -17.50
CA ILE A 390 10.63 -12.57 -17.95
C ILE A 390 10.67 -12.53 -19.48
N THR A 391 11.62 -11.79 -20.01
CA THR A 391 11.82 -11.60 -21.46
C THR A 391 12.80 -12.60 -22.06
N ILE A 392 13.79 -13.04 -21.26
CA ILE A 392 14.91 -13.90 -21.66
C ILE A 392 14.95 -15.12 -20.71
N PRO A 393 15.23 -16.33 -21.21
CA PRO A 393 15.58 -16.68 -22.60
C PRO A 393 14.38 -16.78 -23.57
N HIS A 394 13.17 -16.83 -23.04
CA HIS A 394 11.92 -16.89 -23.80
C HIS A 394 10.83 -16.10 -23.09
N PRO A 395 10.07 -15.21 -23.75
CA PRO A 395 9.01 -14.42 -23.12
C PRO A 395 7.96 -15.29 -22.43
N MET A 396 7.93 -15.24 -21.10
CA MET A 396 7.04 -16.09 -20.30
C MET A 396 6.47 -15.32 -19.12
N LEU A 397 5.17 -15.50 -18.90
CA LEU A 397 4.42 -14.92 -17.81
C LEU A 397 4.05 -16.00 -16.79
N LEU A 398 4.38 -15.80 -15.54
CA LEU A 398 3.87 -16.58 -14.42
C LEU A 398 2.66 -15.86 -13.83
N TRP A 399 1.51 -16.50 -13.93
CA TRP A 399 0.26 -16.11 -13.27
C TRP A 399 0.15 -16.82 -11.94
N ILE A 400 0.27 -16.08 -10.84
CA ILE A 400 0.15 -16.59 -9.48
C ILE A 400 -1.25 -16.28 -8.96
N THR A 401 -1.98 -17.30 -8.57
CA THR A 401 -3.19 -17.16 -7.74
C THR A 401 -3.02 -17.97 -6.47
N ALA A 402 -3.37 -17.40 -5.32
CA ALA A 402 -3.42 -18.11 -4.05
C ALA A 402 -4.79 -17.89 -3.41
N ILE A 403 -5.42 -19.01 -3.02
CA ILE A 403 -6.62 -18.99 -2.18
C ILE A 403 -6.26 -19.46 -0.79
N TYR A 404 -6.50 -18.64 0.22
CA TYR A 404 -6.05 -18.89 1.58
C TYR A 404 -7.22 -19.02 2.54
N ASN A 405 -7.21 -20.11 3.31
CA ASN A 405 -8.11 -20.31 4.43
C ASN A 405 -7.29 -20.48 5.71
N ARG A 406 -7.66 -19.82 6.80
CA ARG A 406 -6.90 -19.84 8.06
C ARG A 406 -6.75 -21.25 8.65
N LYS A 407 -7.76 -22.12 8.52
CA LYS A 407 -7.72 -23.48 9.06
C LYS A 407 -6.97 -24.46 8.15
N HIS A 408 -7.01 -24.22 6.85
CA HIS A 408 -6.56 -25.18 5.83
C HIS A 408 -5.34 -24.71 5.02
N GLY A 409 -4.80 -23.53 5.34
CA GLY A 409 -3.64 -22.93 4.70
C GLY A 409 -3.89 -22.41 3.27
N PRO A 410 -2.82 -22.05 2.55
CA PRO A 410 -2.90 -21.62 1.16
C PRO A 410 -3.07 -22.80 0.21
N LYS A 411 -3.90 -22.64 -0.83
CA LYS A 411 -3.83 -23.43 -2.05
C LYS A 411 -3.32 -22.54 -3.17
N TRP A 412 -2.17 -22.92 -3.68
CA TRP A 412 -1.50 -22.22 -4.76
C TRP A 412 -1.94 -22.75 -6.12
N LEU A 413 -2.24 -21.83 -7.03
CA LEU A 413 -2.73 -22.08 -8.37
C LEU A 413 -1.85 -21.36 -9.41
N PRO A 414 -0.55 -21.68 -9.49
CA PRO A 414 0.35 -21.03 -10.45
C PRO A 414 0.13 -21.58 -11.86
N TYR A 415 0.21 -20.71 -12.87
CA TYR A 415 0.24 -21.12 -14.26
C TYR A 415 1.30 -20.35 -15.05
N TYR A 416 2.01 -21.05 -15.92
CA TYR A 416 3.09 -20.49 -16.75
C TYR A 416 2.56 -20.35 -18.17
N LEU A 417 2.43 -19.10 -18.61
CA LEU A 417 1.85 -18.72 -19.87
C LEU A 417 2.97 -18.30 -20.84
N ASP A 418 3.02 -18.99 -21.98
CA ASP A 418 3.95 -18.68 -23.06
C ASP A 418 3.38 -17.55 -23.92
N LEU A 419 3.96 -16.35 -23.82
CA LEU A 419 3.49 -15.18 -24.55
C LEU A 419 3.89 -15.18 -26.04
N LYS A 420 4.65 -16.17 -26.54
CA LYS A 420 4.86 -16.35 -27.98
C LYS A 420 3.73 -17.14 -28.65
N THR A 421 2.88 -17.79 -27.86
CA THR A 421 1.72 -18.53 -28.39
C THR A 421 0.51 -17.61 -28.56
N SER A 422 -0.34 -17.89 -29.56
CA SER A 422 -1.61 -17.15 -29.76
C SER A 422 -2.50 -17.22 -28.52
N PHE A 423 -2.57 -18.39 -27.88
CA PHE A 423 -3.32 -18.60 -26.65
C PHE A 423 -2.78 -17.75 -25.48
N GLY A 424 -1.46 -17.69 -25.31
CA GLY A 424 -0.85 -16.86 -24.27
C GLY A 424 -1.07 -15.37 -24.48
N GLN A 425 -1.01 -14.92 -25.74
CA GLN A 425 -1.36 -13.55 -26.13
C GLN A 425 -2.83 -13.23 -25.84
N GLU A 426 -3.74 -14.12 -26.22
CA GLU A 426 -5.18 -13.95 -26.01
C GLU A 426 -5.52 -13.84 -24.52
N ILE A 427 -4.96 -14.72 -23.68
CA ILE A 427 -5.17 -14.69 -22.22
C ILE A 427 -4.56 -13.43 -21.58
N ALA A 428 -3.31 -13.09 -21.88
CA ALA A 428 -2.66 -11.93 -21.27
C ALA A 428 -3.36 -10.61 -21.63
N THR A 429 -3.79 -10.50 -22.90
CA THR A 429 -4.58 -9.37 -23.38
C THR A 429 -5.93 -9.30 -22.69
N ALA A 430 -6.64 -10.44 -22.60
CA ALA A 430 -7.94 -10.51 -21.92
C ALA A 430 -7.81 -10.12 -20.44
N LEU A 431 -6.80 -10.62 -19.71
CA LEU A 431 -6.56 -10.26 -18.31
C LEU A 431 -6.30 -8.75 -18.14
N GLY A 432 -5.49 -8.17 -19.03
CA GLY A 432 -5.21 -6.74 -19.01
C GLY A 432 -6.40 -5.87 -19.39
N GLN A 433 -7.31 -6.35 -20.24
CA GLN A 433 -8.50 -5.61 -20.68
C GLN A 433 -9.66 -5.72 -19.69
N THR A 434 -9.92 -6.91 -19.15
CA THR A 434 -11.06 -7.12 -18.24
C THR A 434 -10.78 -6.59 -16.83
N GLY A 435 -9.53 -6.65 -16.38
CA GLY A 435 -9.15 -6.24 -15.02
C GLY A 435 -9.66 -7.16 -13.91
N TYR A 436 -10.22 -8.31 -14.27
CA TYR A 436 -10.59 -9.38 -13.36
C TYR A 436 -10.67 -10.71 -14.12
N TYR A 437 -10.66 -11.82 -13.39
CA TYR A 437 -10.83 -13.17 -13.92
C TYR A 437 -11.64 -14.04 -12.98
N ARG A 438 -12.18 -15.15 -13.49
CA ARG A 438 -12.99 -16.09 -12.72
C ARG A 438 -12.21 -17.34 -12.34
N LEU A 439 -12.41 -17.84 -11.13
CA LEU A 439 -12.00 -19.18 -10.71
C LEU A 439 -13.23 -20.09 -10.82
N LEU A 440 -13.14 -21.16 -11.61
CA LEU A 440 -14.19 -22.17 -11.73
C LEU A 440 -13.68 -23.46 -11.09
N PHE A 441 -14.41 -23.95 -10.09
CA PHE A 441 -14.06 -25.16 -9.37
C PHE A 441 -14.91 -26.34 -9.84
N PHE A 442 -14.25 -27.45 -10.14
CA PHE A 442 -14.86 -28.71 -10.53
C PHE A 442 -14.44 -29.78 -9.53
N ALA A 443 -15.40 -30.44 -8.89
CA ALA A 443 -15.12 -31.59 -8.06
C ALA A 443 -14.73 -32.79 -8.93
N ARG A 444 -13.70 -33.53 -8.51
CA ARG A 444 -13.27 -34.77 -9.19
C ARG A 444 -14.36 -35.82 -9.21
N GLU A 445 -15.20 -35.81 -8.18
CA GLU A 445 -16.32 -36.71 -7.95
C GLU A 445 -17.50 -36.39 -8.88
N THR A 446 -17.63 -35.13 -9.30
CA THR A 446 -18.72 -34.64 -10.15
C THR A 446 -18.21 -33.68 -11.23
N PRO A 447 -17.36 -34.14 -12.17
CA PRO A 447 -16.70 -33.28 -13.15
C PRO A 447 -17.67 -32.68 -14.19
N GLY A 448 -18.90 -33.20 -14.25
CA GLY A 448 -19.94 -32.74 -15.18
C GLY A 448 -20.52 -31.37 -14.85
N THR A 449 -20.30 -30.85 -13.64
CA THR A 449 -20.88 -29.56 -13.20
C THR A 449 -19.83 -28.70 -12.49
N CYS A 450 -19.87 -27.40 -12.77
CA CYS A 450 -19.10 -26.41 -12.02
C CYS A 450 -19.65 -26.31 -10.60
N SER A 451 -18.85 -26.71 -9.61
CA SER A 451 -19.27 -26.79 -8.21
C SER A 451 -19.29 -25.43 -7.52
N HIS A 452 -18.36 -24.53 -7.88
CA HIS A 452 -18.26 -23.21 -7.27
C HIS A 452 -17.53 -22.23 -8.18
N MET A 453 -17.80 -20.93 -8.02
CA MET A 453 -17.16 -19.89 -8.81
C MET A 453 -16.76 -18.71 -7.93
N LEU A 454 -15.56 -18.17 -8.15
CA LEU A 454 -15.05 -16.97 -7.47
C LEU A 454 -14.56 -15.95 -8.50
N VAL A 455 -14.54 -14.68 -8.11
CA VAL A 455 -13.97 -13.59 -8.91
C VAL A 455 -12.69 -13.08 -8.25
N CYS A 456 -11.65 -12.89 -9.06
CA CYS A 456 -10.41 -12.23 -8.68
C CYS A 456 -10.24 -10.93 -9.48
N SER A 457 -10.21 -9.79 -8.82
CA SER A 457 -9.82 -8.51 -9.42
C SER A 457 -8.30 -8.45 -9.63
N ILE A 458 -7.87 -7.77 -10.66
CA ILE A 458 -6.47 -7.48 -10.96
C ILE A 458 -6.25 -5.99 -10.73
N ALA A 459 -5.18 -5.63 -10.00
CA ALA A 459 -4.85 -4.24 -9.77
C ALA A 459 -4.59 -3.50 -11.10
N PRO A 460 -5.08 -2.26 -11.30
CA PRO A 460 -4.95 -1.54 -12.58
C PRO A 460 -3.51 -1.44 -13.11
N ALA A 461 -2.52 -1.29 -12.22
CA ALA A 461 -1.10 -1.28 -12.60
C ALA A 461 -0.62 -2.63 -13.16
N GLN A 462 -1.13 -3.75 -12.63
CA GLN A 462 -0.86 -5.09 -13.18
C GLN A 462 -1.58 -5.28 -14.52
N CYS A 463 -2.78 -4.72 -14.70
CA CYS A 463 -3.49 -4.72 -15.99
C CYS A 463 -2.68 -4.01 -17.09
N GLN A 464 -2.16 -2.82 -16.79
CA GLN A 464 -1.30 -2.09 -17.72
C GLN A 464 -0.04 -2.89 -18.06
N LYS A 465 0.65 -3.44 -17.05
CA LYS A 465 1.82 -4.31 -17.26
C LYS A 465 1.49 -5.50 -18.15
N LEU A 466 0.35 -6.17 -17.94
CA LEU A 466 -0.09 -7.30 -18.76
C LEU A 466 -0.29 -6.92 -20.23
N GLN A 467 -0.88 -5.76 -20.51
CA GLN A 467 -1.03 -5.24 -21.87
C GLN A 467 0.33 -4.91 -22.52
N GLU A 468 1.23 -4.28 -21.77
CA GLU A 468 2.59 -3.96 -22.21
C GLU A 468 3.41 -5.23 -22.49
N TRP A 469 3.32 -6.24 -21.63
CA TRP A 469 4.01 -7.53 -21.78
C TRP A 469 3.45 -8.35 -22.95
N ALA A 470 2.13 -8.37 -23.14
CA ALA A 470 1.51 -9.00 -24.30
C ALA A 470 2.02 -8.35 -25.61
N THR A 471 2.01 -7.02 -25.68
CA THR A 471 2.46 -6.28 -26.86
C THR A 471 3.95 -6.47 -27.13
N SER A 472 4.81 -6.26 -26.12
CA SER A 472 6.27 -6.33 -26.30
C SER A 472 6.77 -7.74 -26.62
N SER A 473 6.17 -8.78 -26.06
CA SER A 473 6.58 -10.17 -26.31
C SER A 473 6.41 -10.63 -27.76
N GLN A 474 5.59 -9.96 -28.56
CA GLN A 474 5.47 -10.24 -29.99
C GLN A 474 6.77 -9.92 -30.74
N VAL A 475 7.43 -8.81 -30.37
CA VAL A 475 8.66 -8.31 -31.02
C VAL A 475 9.93 -8.96 -30.43
N LEU A 476 9.86 -9.52 -29.23
CA LEU A 476 11.01 -10.17 -28.59
C LEU A 476 11.40 -11.50 -29.27
N VAL A 477 12.70 -11.71 -29.43
CA VAL A 477 13.30 -12.93 -29.98
C VAL A 477 13.59 -13.93 -28.86
N SER A 478 13.17 -15.18 -29.04
CA SER A 478 13.49 -16.27 -28.11
C SER A 478 14.91 -16.75 -28.37
N SER A 479 15.76 -16.70 -27.34
CA SER A 479 17.15 -17.18 -27.40
C SER A 479 17.29 -18.63 -26.94
N ALA A 480 16.26 -19.21 -26.34
CA ALA A 480 16.24 -20.62 -25.93
C ALA A 480 14.81 -21.17 -25.80
N GLU A 481 14.68 -22.46 -25.44
CA GLU A 481 13.37 -23.12 -25.29
C GLU A 481 12.54 -22.55 -24.12
N PRO A 482 11.20 -22.52 -24.24
CA PRO A 482 10.30 -22.03 -23.18
C PRO A 482 10.50 -22.70 -21.81
N GLN A 483 10.93 -23.97 -21.78
CA GLN A 483 11.15 -24.71 -20.54
C GLN A 483 12.21 -24.08 -19.64
N MET A 484 13.21 -23.40 -20.21
CA MET A 484 14.23 -22.70 -19.42
C MET A 484 13.64 -21.50 -18.68
N SER A 485 12.84 -20.68 -19.37
CA SER A 485 12.10 -19.58 -18.76
C SER A 485 11.15 -20.07 -17.67
N LYS A 486 10.45 -21.19 -17.91
CA LYS A 486 9.61 -21.84 -16.90
C LYS A 486 10.41 -22.24 -15.67
N GLY A 487 11.60 -22.81 -15.86
CA GLY A 487 12.51 -23.18 -14.78
C GLY A 487 12.98 -21.98 -13.95
N LEU A 488 13.30 -20.85 -14.60
CA LEU A 488 13.68 -19.60 -13.92
C LEU A 488 12.52 -19.03 -13.10
N LEU A 489 11.34 -18.89 -13.72
CA LEU A 489 10.14 -18.41 -13.02
C LEU A 489 9.76 -19.33 -11.86
N LYS A 490 9.95 -20.65 -11.99
CA LYS A 490 9.72 -21.59 -10.88
C LYS A 490 10.65 -21.33 -9.70
N ARG A 491 11.93 -21.02 -9.93
CA ARG A 491 12.88 -20.67 -8.85
C ARG A 491 12.48 -19.36 -8.17
N GLU A 492 12.12 -18.34 -8.95
CA GLU A 492 11.66 -17.06 -8.39
C GLU A 492 10.35 -17.23 -7.61
N TYR A 493 9.44 -18.05 -8.13
CA TYR A 493 8.19 -18.39 -7.46
C TYR A 493 8.41 -19.01 -6.07
N GLU A 494 9.32 -20.00 -5.94
CA GLU A 494 9.62 -20.60 -4.64
C GLU A 494 10.24 -19.58 -3.66
N LYS A 495 11.01 -18.59 -4.13
CA LYS A 495 11.57 -17.53 -3.28
C LYS A 495 10.50 -16.59 -2.73
N ILE A 496 9.47 -16.27 -3.51
CA ILE A 496 8.45 -15.30 -3.10
C ILE A 496 7.27 -15.93 -2.34
N LYS A 497 7.05 -17.24 -2.45
CA LYS A 497 5.97 -17.95 -1.74
C LYS A 497 5.91 -17.65 -0.23
N PRO A 498 7.03 -17.70 0.53
CA PRO A 498 7.00 -17.38 1.96
C PRO A 498 6.54 -15.95 2.23
N LEU A 499 6.99 -14.98 1.42
CA LEU A 499 6.60 -13.58 1.55
C LEU A 499 5.10 -13.38 1.32
N ILE A 500 4.55 -14.04 0.30
CA ILE A 500 3.10 -13.99 0.02
C ILE A 500 2.32 -14.67 1.15
N LEU A 501 2.82 -15.79 1.69
CA LEU A 501 2.17 -16.49 2.80
C LEU A 501 2.12 -15.63 4.07
N THR A 502 3.22 -14.97 4.43
CA THR A 502 3.26 -14.04 5.57
C THR A 502 2.23 -12.91 5.41
N LYS A 503 2.03 -12.40 4.19
CA LYS A 503 0.99 -11.39 3.89
C LYS A 503 -0.43 -11.92 4.08
N LEU A 504 -0.68 -13.15 3.63
CA LEU A 504 -1.99 -13.80 3.76
C LEU A 504 -2.36 -14.10 5.22
N GLU A 505 -1.35 -14.40 6.04
CA GLU A 505 -1.47 -14.69 7.48
C GLU A 505 -1.66 -13.44 8.35
N GLY A 506 -1.06 -12.29 7.98
CA GLY A 506 -1.02 -11.07 8.80
C GLY A 506 -2.34 -10.31 9.00
N ILE A 507 -3.44 -10.71 8.35
CA ILE A 507 -4.74 -10.00 8.42
C ILE A 507 -5.76 -10.84 9.22
N ASN A 508 -6.25 -10.32 10.35
CA ASN A 508 -7.03 -11.06 11.37
C ASN A 508 -8.50 -11.39 11.02
N SER A 509 -8.88 -11.56 9.74
CA SER A 509 -10.25 -11.95 9.35
C SER A 509 -10.29 -13.02 8.24
N ASN A 510 -11.23 -13.97 8.32
CA ASN A 510 -11.58 -14.90 7.22
C ASN A 510 -12.56 -14.21 6.25
N SER A 511 -12.16 -13.06 5.73
CA SER A 511 -13.02 -12.19 4.93
C SER A 511 -12.91 -12.53 3.44
N GLN A 512 -13.98 -12.27 2.67
CA GLN A 512 -14.05 -12.49 1.21
C GLN A 512 -13.22 -11.49 0.39
N PHE A 513 -12.37 -10.68 1.02
CA PHE A 513 -11.63 -9.63 0.32
C PHE A 513 -10.59 -10.23 -0.63
N ASP A 514 -10.54 -9.67 -1.83
CA ASP A 514 -9.43 -9.83 -2.74
C ASP A 514 -8.28 -8.93 -2.26
N LEU A 515 -7.14 -9.53 -1.98
CA LEU A 515 -5.92 -8.85 -1.54
C LEU A 515 -4.97 -8.58 -2.72
N SER A 516 -5.51 -8.53 -3.93
CA SER A 516 -4.75 -8.25 -5.13
C SER A 516 -4.23 -6.81 -5.15
N GLY A 517 -2.90 -6.70 -5.29
CA GLY A 517 -2.12 -5.47 -5.31
C GLY A 517 -0.75 -5.77 -5.87
#